data_AF-A0A7S3YEH9-F1
#
_entry.id   AF-A0A7S3YEH9-F1
#
_cell.length_a   1.000
_cell.length_b   1.000
_cell.length_c   1.000
_cell.angle_alpha   90.00
_cell.angle_beta   90.00
_cell.angle_gamma   90.00
#
_symmetry.space_group_name_H-M   'P 1'
#
loop_
_entity.id
_entity.type
_entity.pdbx_description
1 polymer ?
#
loop_
_entity_poly.entity_id
_entity_poly.type
_entity_poly.pdbx_seq_one_letter_code
_entity_poly.pdbx_strand_id
1 'polypeptide(L)'
;GGGGGGGGARLVGKALALLEEAAENPALRPAIADQALGPVMELLQSSYPEDFDAVAVDTKLVSVLTKICGFSAEASKKTAELGAAFSLFPMLFDPEVSPDLAENILDCLILIKQQEDACGLLLSAIDMPKMMEFIERNSNGAPLSVNQSGVLALELLTGLAEAGGPAAAA
;
A
#
# COMPACT_ATOMS: atom_id res chain seq x y z
N GLY A 1 -13.61 -25.16 -24.33
CA GLY A 1 -12.87 -23.90 -24.46
C GLY A 1 -12.31 -23.58 -23.10
N GLY A 2 -11.00 -23.44 -22.97
CA GLY A 2 -10.34 -23.23 -21.69
C GLY A 2 -8.88 -22.86 -21.92
N GLY A 3 -8.47 -21.72 -21.40
CA GLY A 3 -7.16 -21.13 -21.64
C GLY A 3 -7.25 -19.61 -21.81
N GLY A 4 -7.67 -18.91 -20.76
CA GLY A 4 -7.85 -17.44 -20.78
C GLY A 4 -7.18 -16.70 -19.61
N GLY A 5 -7.06 -17.29 -18.42
CA GLY A 5 -6.61 -16.58 -17.21
C GLY A 5 -5.20 -16.00 -17.25
N GLY A 6 -4.23 -16.73 -17.81
CA GLY A 6 -2.83 -16.30 -17.82
C GLY A 6 -2.52 -15.11 -18.74
N GLY A 7 -3.41 -14.78 -19.68
CA GLY A 7 -3.22 -13.64 -20.58
C GLY A 7 -3.43 -12.30 -19.89
N GLY A 8 -4.44 -12.20 -19.03
CA GLY A 8 -4.80 -10.98 -18.31
C GLY A 8 -3.74 -10.56 -17.31
N ALA A 9 -3.36 -11.46 -16.39
CA ALA A 9 -2.35 -11.18 -15.37
C ALA A 9 -1.01 -10.77 -15.98
N ARG A 10 -0.61 -11.42 -17.08
CA ARG A 10 0.63 -11.08 -17.80
C ARG A 10 0.58 -9.70 -18.45
N LEU A 11 -0.57 -9.28 -18.98
CA LEU A 11 -0.74 -7.95 -19.56
C LEU A 11 -0.74 -6.87 -18.47
N VAL A 12 -1.47 -7.09 -17.37
CA VAL A 12 -1.49 -6.19 -16.21
C VAL A 12 -0.09 -6.05 -15.62
N GLY A 13 0.61 -7.15 -15.35
CA GLY A 13 1.97 -7.12 -14.81
C GLY A 13 2.99 -6.42 -15.72
N LYS A 14 2.80 -6.45 -17.05
CA LYS A 14 3.60 -5.68 -18.00
C LYS A 14 3.27 -4.19 -17.97
N ALA A 15 1.98 -3.84 -17.91
CA ALA A 15 1.55 -2.44 -17.81
C ALA A 15 2.08 -1.79 -16.53
N LEU A 16 2.01 -2.51 -15.40
CA LEU A 16 2.56 -2.07 -14.12
C LEU A 16 4.09 -1.90 -14.19
N ALA A 17 4.82 -2.83 -14.81
CA ALA A 17 6.26 -2.68 -14.99
C ALA A 17 6.65 -1.45 -15.83
N LEU A 18 5.89 -1.14 -16.88
CA LEU A 18 6.11 0.07 -17.68
C LEU A 18 5.80 1.34 -16.88
N LEU A 19 4.78 1.31 -16.02
CA LEU A 19 4.45 2.40 -15.09
C LEU A 19 5.57 2.60 -14.05
N GLU A 20 6.11 1.52 -13.49
CA GLU A 20 7.27 1.58 -12.59
C GLU A 20 8.51 2.18 -13.26
N GLU A 21 8.77 1.83 -14.52
CA GLU A 21 9.90 2.39 -15.27
C GLU A 21 9.65 3.88 -15.60
N ALA A 22 8.44 4.22 -16.01
CA ALA A 22 8.07 5.61 -16.29
C ALA A 22 8.14 6.51 -15.04
N ALA A 23 7.83 5.96 -13.86
CA ALA A 23 7.93 6.63 -12.57
C ALA A 23 9.36 7.10 -12.22
N GLU A 24 10.38 6.39 -12.74
CA GLU A 24 11.78 6.75 -12.56
C GLU A 24 12.14 8.07 -13.27
N ASN A 25 11.37 8.46 -14.30
CA ASN A 25 11.57 9.73 -14.99
C ASN A 25 10.78 10.85 -14.30
N PRO A 26 11.45 11.84 -13.64
CA PRO A 26 10.76 12.91 -12.93
C PRO A 26 9.83 13.75 -13.80
N ALA A 27 10.10 13.84 -15.11
CA ALA A 27 9.26 14.58 -16.05
C ALA A 27 7.89 13.91 -16.29
N LEU A 28 7.77 12.60 -16.05
CA LEU A 28 6.53 11.85 -16.25
C LEU A 28 5.67 11.76 -14.98
N ARG A 29 6.26 11.95 -13.80
CA ARG A 29 5.59 11.80 -12.50
C ARG A 29 4.28 12.58 -12.37
N PRO A 30 4.17 13.86 -12.80
CA PRO A 30 2.91 14.60 -12.73
C PRO A 30 1.81 13.95 -13.59
N ALA A 31 2.15 13.50 -14.81
CA ALA A 31 1.20 12.84 -15.69
C ALA A 31 0.75 11.47 -15.13
N ILE A 32 1.67 10.73 -14.50
CA ILE A 32 1.36 9.45 -13.85
C ILE A 32 0.42 9.68 -12.65
N ALA A 33 0.72 10.64 -11.77
CA ALA A 33 -0.14 10.96 -10.62
C ALA A 33 -1.55 11.42 -11.04
N ASP A 34 -1.65 12.15 -12.16
CA ASP A 34 -2.92 12.64 -12.66
C ASP A 34 -3.75 11.53 -13.33
N GLN A 35 -3.12 10.75 -14.24
CA GLN A 35 -3.82 9.86 -15.16
C GLN A 35 -3.78 8.38 -14.77
N ALA A 36 -2.72 7.92 -14.09
CA ALA A 36 -2.54 6.50 -13.76
C ALA A 36 -3.04 6.14 -12.36
N LEU A 37 -3.06 7.10 -11.42
CA LEU A 37 -3.44 6.83 -10.04
C LEU A 37 -4.87 6.27 -9.91
N GLY A 38 -5.85 6.83 -10.63
CA GLY A 38 -7.23 6.33 -10.62
C GLY A 38 -7.33 4.85 -11.05
N PRO A 39 -6.85 4.49 -12.25
CA PRO A 39 -6.80 3.11 -12.70
C PRO A 39 -6.02 2.15 -11.79
N VAL A 40 -4.92 2.61 -11.19
CA VAL A 40 -4.15 1.84 -10.19
C VAL A 40 -5.00 1.55 -8.96
N MET A 41 -5.75 2.55 -8.47
CA MET A 41 -6.66 2.39 -7.34
C MET A 41 -7.85 1.46 -7.64
N GLU A 42 -8.44 1.57 -8.83
CA GLU A 42 -9.50 0.66 -9.28
C GLU A 42 -9.01 -0.79 -9.31
N LEU A 43 -7.80 -1.01 -9.80
CA LEU A 43 -7.20 -2.34 -9.86
C LEU A 43 -6.94 -2.90 -8.45
N LEU A 44 -6.48 -2.05 -7.51
CA LEU A 44 -6.22 -2.43 -6.11
C LEU A 44 -7.49 -2.87 -5.38
N GLN A 45 -8.62 -2.30 -5.77
CA GLN A 45 -9.94 -2.57 -5.20
C GLN A 45 -10.69 -3.69 -5.94
N SER A 46 -10.14 -4.18 -7.04
CA SER A 46 -10.77 -5.20 -7.87
C SER A 46 -10.58 -6.60 -7.29
N SER A 47 -11.57 -7.46 -7.52
CA SER A 47 -11.43 -8.89 -7.28
C SER A 47 -10.99 -9.58 -8.56
N TYR A 48 -9.97 -10.44 -8.46
CA TYR A 48 -9.50 -11.23 -9.60
C TYR A 48 -10.18 -12.60 -9.69
N PRO A 49 -10.29 -13.19 -10.89
CA PRO A 49 -10.67 -14.59 -11.05
C PRO A 49 -9.69 -15.55 -10.35
N GLU A 50 -10.14 -16.73 -9.94
CA GLU A 50 -9.32 -17.73 -9.24
C GLU A 50 -8.07 -18.19 -10.00
N ASP A 51 -8.08 -18.13 -11.35
CA ASP A 51 -6.95 -18.52 -12.21
C ASP A 51 -6.00 -17.35 -12.53
N PHE A 52 -6.21 -16.19 -11.90
CA PHE A 52 -5.38 -15.00 -12.02
C PHE A 52 -4.32 -14.97 -10.92
N ASP A 53 -3.07 -14.70 -11.29
CA ASP A 53 -1.95 -14.57 -10.34
C ASP A 53 -2.04 -13.22 -9.60
N ALA A 54 -2.96 -13.15 -8.63
CA ALA A 54 -3.27 -11.95 -7.86
C ALA A 54 -2.06 -11.48 -7.04
N VAL A 55 -1.35 -12.41 -6.38
CA VAL A 55 -0.20 -12.08 -5.52
C VAL A 55 0.89 -11.36 -6.31
N ALA A 56 1.25 -11.85 -7.49
CA ALA A 56 2.28 -11.21 -8.32
C ALA A 56 1.84 -9.84 -8.86
N VAL A 57 0.54 -9.67 -9.13
CA VAL A 57 -0.02 -8.39 -9.58
C VAL A 57 -0.07 -7.39 -8.43
N ASP A 58 -0.60 -7.78 -7.28
CA ASP A 58 -0.73 -6.92 -6.09
C ASP A 58 0.64 -6.44 -5.60
N THR A 59 1.66 -7.30 -5.65
CA THR A 59 3.03 -6.90 -5.31
C THR A 59 3.53 -5.75 -6.16
N LYS A 60 3.38 -5.86 -7.48
CA LYS A 60 3.76 -4.77 -8.42
C LYS A 60 2.86 -3.56 -8.28
N LEU A 61 1.58 -3.79 -8.06
CA LEU A 61 0.57 -2.74 -7.97
C LEU A 61 0.81 -1.84 -6.77
N VAL A 62 1.05 -2.43 -5.60
CA VAL A 62 1.40 -1.69 -4.39
C VAL A 62 2.72 -0.98 -4.58
N SER A 63 3.74 -1.60 -5.21
CA SER A 63 5.01 -0.91 -5.50
C SER A 63 4.82 0.34 -6.39
N VAL A 64 4.03 0.23 -7.46
CA VAL A 64 3.63 1.38 -8.31
C VAL A 64 2.93 2.45 -7.48
N LEU A 65 1.96 2.06 -6.66
CA LEU A 65 1.19 2.98 -5.84
C LEU A 65 2.10 3.73 -4.83
N THR A 66 2.99 3.02 -4.15
CA THR A 66 3.97 3.59 -3.22
C THR A 66 4.86 4.62 -3.92
N LYS A 67 5.35 4.31 -5.14
CA LYS A 67 6.10 5.28 -5.95
C LYS A 67 5.26 6.51 -6.25
N ILE A 68 4.01 6.35 -6.68
CA ILE A 68 3.10 7.47 -6.99
C ILE A 68 2.89 8.35 -5.76
N CYS A 69 2.64 7.77 -4.59
CA CYS A 69 2.54 8.50 -3.32
C CYS A 69 3.82 9.30 -3.02
N GLY A 70 4.99 8.76 -3.38
CA GLY A 70 6.29 9.42 -3.22
C GLY A 70 6.58 10.55 -4.22
N PHE A 71 5.74 10.77 -5.24
CA PHE A 71 6.00 11.83 -6.22
C PHE A 71 5.72 13.23 -5.66
N SER A 72 4.65 13.38 -4.88
CA SER A 72 4.23 14.65 -4.30
C SER A 72 3.23 14.44 -3.15
N ALA A 73 3.12 15.44 -2.27
CA ALA A 73 2.09 15.47 -1.24
C ALA A 73 0.67 15.36 -1.84
N GLU A 74 0.42 16.01 -2.97
CA GLU A 74 -0.86 15.96 -3.69
C GLU A 74 -1.23 14.53 -4.15
N ALA A 75 -0.25 13.78 -4.66
CA ALA A 75 -0.46 12.40 -5.09
C ALA A 75 -0.78 11.50 -3.88
N SER A 76 -0.02 11.64 -2.80
CA SER A 76 -0.26 10.93 -1.54
C SER A 76 -1.64 11.23 -0.96
N LYS A 77 -2.03 12.51 -0.94
CA LYS A 77 -3.36 12.95 -0.50
C LYS A 77 -4.47 12.35 -1.36
N LYS A 78 -4.35 12.43 -2.68
CA LYS A 78 -5.32 11.84 -3.61
C LYS A 78 -5.43 10.31 -3.41
N THR A 79 -4.33 9.62 -3.16
CA THR A 79 -4.35 8.19 -2.80
C THR A 79 -5.15 7.93 -1.52
N ALA A 80 -5.00 8.79 -0.51
CA ALA A 80 -5.77 8.71 0.74
C ALA A 80 -7.28 8.91 0.47
N GLU A 81 -7.64 9.95 -0.28
CA GLU A 81 -9.02 10.28 -0.65
C GLU A 81 -9.70 9.17 -1.47
N LEU A 82 -8.93 8.45 -2.29
CA LEU A 82 -9.40 7.28 -3.05
C LEU A 82 -9.54 6.01 -2.19
N GLY A 83 -9.28 6.09 -0.89
CA GLY A 83 -9.56 5.02 0.07
C GLY A 83 -8.52 3.91 0.09
N ALA A 84 -7.26 4.17 -0.30
CA ALA A 84 -6.20 3.15 -0.35
C ALA A 84 -6.01 2.39 0.97
N ALA A 85 -6.19 3.05 2.12
CA ALA A 85 -6.09 2.42 3.43
C ALA A 85 -7.03 1.21 3.59
N PHE A 86 -8.25 1.28 3.03
CA PHE A 86 -9.24 0.21 3.11
C PHE A 86 -8.89 -1.01 2.26
N SER A 87 -7.99 -0.87 1.29
CA SER A 87 -7.45 -1.99 0.51
C SER A 87 -6.14 -2.50 1.09
N LEU A 88 -5.27 -1.60 1.53
CA LEU A 88 -3.91 -1.91 1.98
C LEU A 88 -3.88 -2.63 3.33
N PHE A 89 -4.70 -2.23 4.32
CA PHE A 89 -4.70 -2.92 5.63
C PHE A 89 -5.17 -4.39 5.54
N PRO A 90 -6.28 -4.73 4.85
CA PRO A 90 -6.64 -6.13 4.65
C PRO A 90 -5.54 -6.97 4.00
N MET A 91 -4.85 -6.39 3.00
CA MET A 91 -3.73 -7.04 2.31
C MET A 91 -2.52 -7.27 3.25
N LEU A 92 -2.23 -6.29 4.12
CA LEU A 92 -1.16 -6.40 5.13
C LEU A 92 -1.44 -7.50 6.16
N PHE A 93 -2.71 -7.68 6.51
CA PHE A 93 -3.12 -8.66 7.52
C PHE A 93 -3.37 -10.06 6.94
N ASP A 94 -3.22 -10.22 5.62
CA ASP A 94 -3.25 -11.55 5.01
C ASP A 94 -2.11 -12.41 5.59
N PRO A 95 -2.39 -13.63 6.10
CA PRO A 95 -1.35 -14.52 6.60
C PRO A 95 -0.35 -14.97 5.53
N GLU A 96 -0.71 -14.90 4.25
CA GLU A 96 0.13 -15.25 3.11
C GLU A 96 0.90 -14.03 2.53
N VAL A 97 0.75 -12.84 3.14
CA VAL A 97 1.49 -11.64 2.71
C VAL A 97 3.00 -11.90 2.75
N SER A 98 3.69 -11.63 1.65
CA SER A 98 5.14 -11.73 1.62
C SER A 98 5.77 -10.56 2.38
N PRO A 99 6.99 -10.71 2.93
CA PRO A 99 7.70 -9.61 3.59
C PRO A 99 7.86 -8.38 2.69
N ASP A 100 8.26 -8.58 1.43
CA ASP A 100 8.44 -7.50 0.46
C ASP A 100 7.13 -6.75 0.18
N LEU A 101 6.00 -7.46 0.08
CA LEU A 101 4.70 -6.83 -0.09
C LEU A 101 4.28 -6.07 1.17
N ALA A 102 4.48 -6.66 2.35
CA ALA A 102 4.17 -6.01 3.62
C ALA A 102 4.95 -4.70 3.80
N GLU A 103 6.25 -4.68 3.46
CA GLU A 103 7.08 -3.48 3.48
C GLU A 103 6.56 -2.41 2.51
N ASN A 104 6.27 -2.78 1.26
CA ASN A 104 5.71 -1.84 0.28
C ASN A 104 4.36 -1.26 0.73
N ILE A 105 3.50 -2.06 1.35
CA ILE A 105 2.22 -1.62 1.92
C ILE A 105 2.48 -0.59 3.04
N LEU A 106 3.36 -0.91 3.98
CA LEU A 106 3.67 -0.04 5.11
C LEU A 106 4.31 1.28 4.66
N ASP A 107 5.24 1.25 3.71
CA ASP A 107 5.81 2.46 3.10
C ASP A 107 4.72 3.33 2.46
N CYS A 108 3.78 2.71 1.73
CA CYS A 108 2.66 3.43 1.14
C CYS A 108 1.81 4.12 2.22
N LEU A 109 1.46 3.39 3.27
CA LEU A 109 0.66 3.90 4.39
C LEU A 109 1.38 5.02 5.16
N ILE A 110 2.70 4.93 5.33
CA ILE A 110 3.52 5.97 5.95
C ILE A 110 3.53 7.23 5.09
N LEU A 111 3.68 7.12 3.77
CA LEU A 111 3.60 8.26 2.85
C LEU A 111 2.23 8.94 2.90
N ILE A 112 1.15 8.15 2.99
CA ILE A 112 -0.22 8.65 3.17
C ILE A 112 -0.37 9.37 4.52
N LYS A 113 0.15 8.78 5.60
CA LYS A 113 0.13 9.34 6.97
C LYS A 113 0.86 10.68 7.10
N GLN A 114 1.70 11.05 6.15
CA GLN A 114 2.33 12.38 6.13
C GLN A 114 1.34 13.50 5.77
N GLN A 115 0.15 13.15 5.25
CA GLN A 115 -0.90 14.12 4.96
C GLN A 115 -1.80 14.33 6.18
N GLU A 116 -1.98 15.59 6.59
CA GLU A 116 -2.69 15.96 7.83
C GLU A 116 -4.13 15.42 7.88
N ASP A 117 -4.82 15.40 6.74
CA ASP A 117 -6.20 14.93 6.58
C ASP A 117 -6.34 13.41 6.42
N ALA A 118 -5.25 12.70 6.13
CA ALA A 118 -5.28 11.25 5.91
C ALA A 118 -5.27 10.43 7.22
N CYS A 119 -4.85 11.00 8.35
CA CYS A 119 -4.76 10.28 9.62
C CYS A 119 -6.11 9.73 10.08
N GLY A 120 -7.20 10.50 9.92
CA GLY A 120 -8.55 10.04 10.25
C GLY A 120 -9.02 8.87 9.37
N LEU A 121 -8.64 8.86 8.09
CA LEU A 121 -8.94 7.78 7.16
C LEU A 121 -8.16 6.51 7.52
N LEU A 122 -6.88 6.65 7.85
CA LEU A 122 -6.03 5.55 8.29
C LEU A 122 -6.55 4.92 9.59
N LEU A 123 -6.89 5.75 10.59
CA LEU A 123 -7.47 5.29 11.85
C LEU A 123 -8.83 4.60 11.68
N SER A 124 -9.61 5.00 10.67
CA SER A 124 -10.91 4.37 10.38
C SER A 124 -10.78 3.04 9.64
N ALA A 125 -9.67 2.83 8.93
CA ALA A 125 -9.43 1.62 8.13
C ALA A 125 -8.65 0.55 8.89
N ILE A 126 -7.83 0.93 9.87
CA ILE A 126 -6.97 0.00 10.60
C ILE A 126 -7.75 -0.88 11.59
N ASP A 127 -7.53 -2.19 11.50
CA ASP A 127 -7.94 -3.15 12.53
C ASP A 127 -6.80 -3.25 13.56
N MET A 128 -6.96 -2.54 14.69
CA MET A 128 -5.93 -2.45 15.73
C MET A 128 -5.51 -3.81 16.30
N PRO A 129 -6.42 -4.74 16.66
CA PRO A 129 -6.06 -6.11 17.02
C PRO A 129 -5.14 -6.80 16.00
N LYS A 130 -5.49 -6.75 14.70
CA LYS A 130 -4.67 -7.38 13.65
C LYS A 130 -3.32 -6.69 13.46
N MET A 131 -3.26 -5.37 13.62
CA MET A 131 -1.98 -4.64 13.59
C MET A 131 -1.06 -5.08 14.73
N MET A 132 -1.59 -5.22 15.95
CA MET A 132 -0.80 -5.69 17.09
C MET A 132 -0.29 -7.13 16.87
N GLU A 133 -1.15 -8.02 16.38
CA GLU A 133 -0.75 -9.40 16.02
C GLU A 133 0.33 -9.40 14.94
N PHE A 134 0.19 -8.57 13.90
CA PHE A 134 1.19 -8.41 12.84
C PHE A 134 2.54 -7.97 13.40
N ILE A 135 2.55 -6.97 14.30
CA ILE A 135 3.77 -6.48 14.94
C ILE A 135 4.42 -7.57 15.78
N GLU A 136 3.64 -8.29 16.60
CA GLU A 136 4.17 -9.36 17.45
C GLU A 136 4.80 -10.49 16.62
N ARG A 137 4.12 -10.92 15.56
CA ARG A 137 4.62 -11.95 14.62
C ARG A 137 5.92 -11.51 13.95
N ASN A 138 6.04 -10.24 13.59
CA ASN A 138 7.19 -9.71 12.88
C ASN A 138 8.30 -9.14 13.80
N SER A 139 8.08 -9.10 15.12
CA SER A 139 9.07 -8.59 16.10
C SER A 139 9.73 -9.68 16.95
N ASN A 140 9.13 -10.87 17.08
CA ASN A 140 9.57 -11.90 18.05
C ASN A 140 10.47 -13.03 17.48
N GLY A 141 11.25 -12.76 16.42
CA GLY A 141 11.97 -13.82 15.67
C GLY A 141 13.49 -13.99 15.87
N ALA A 142 14.24 -13.00 16.34
CA ALA A 142 15.69 -13.16 16.56
C ALA A 142 16.29 -12.04 17.44
N PRO A 143 17.30 -12.35 18.27
CA PRO A 143 18.09 -11.32 18.93
C PRO A 143 18.92 -10.61 17.84
N LEU A 144 18.56 -9.37 17.50
CA LEU A 144 19.27 -8.44 16.58
C LEU A 144 18.91 -8.46 15.08
N SER A 145 17.83 -9.11 14.65
CA SER A 145 17.21 -8.79 13.36
C SER A 145 15.73 -8.51 13.53
N VAL A 146 15.40 -7.27 13.88
CA VAL A 146 14.02 -6.79 13.78
C VAL A 146 13.64 -6.91 12.31
N ASN A 147 12.58 -7.64 11.99
CA ASN A 147 12.05 -7.64 10.62
C ASN A 147 11.60 -6.21 10.30
N GLN A 148 12.08 -5.65 9.19
CA GLN A 148 11.83 -4.27 8.79
C GLN A 148 10.33 -3.96 8.75
N SER A 149 9.50 -4.93 8.35
CA SER A 149 8.02 -4.83 8.43
C SER A 149 7.51 -4.49 9.85
N GLY A 150 8.07 -5.09 10.90
CA GLY A 150 7.67 -4.81 12.29
C GLY A 150 8.05 -3.39 12.73
N VAL A 151 9.21 -2.90 12.27
CA VAL A 151 9.66 -1.51 12.52
C VAL A 151 8.73 -0.52 11.85
N LEU A 152 8.43 -0.71 10.57
CA LEU A 152 7.57 0.19 9.79
C LEU A 152 6.13 0.20 10.35
N ALA A 153 5.61 -0.94 10.81
CA ALA A 153 4.31 -1.01 11.44
C ALA A 153 4.27 -0.21 12.77
N LEU A 154 5.33 -0.29 13.59
CA LEU A 154 5.46 0.51 14.80
C LEU A 154 5.60 2.01 14.49
N GLU A 155 6.35 2.37 13.45
CA GLU A 155 6.48 3.76 12.98
C GLU A 155 5.13 4.34 12.57
N LEU A 156 4.36 3.60 11.75
CA LEU A 156 3.03 3.98 11.32
C LEU A 156 2.10 4.21 12.52
N LEU A 157 2.05 3.25 13.46
CA LEU A 157 1.21 3.38 14.66
C LEU A 157 1.62 4.55 15.55
N THR A 158 2.91 4.75 15.76
CA THR A 158 3.42 5.86 16.58
C THR A 158 3.02 7.19 15.95
N GLY A 159 3.23 7.34 14.64
CA GLY A 159 2.85 8.56 13.93
C GLY A 159 1.34 8.80 13.89
N LEU A 160 0.51 7.74 13.89
CA LEU A 160 -0.94 7.86 14.00
C LEU A 160 -1.39 8.27 15.41
N ALA A 161 -0.75 7.73 16.45
CA ALA A 161 -1.05 8.09 17.84
C ALA A 161 -0.69 9.56 18.14
N GLU A 162 0.41 10.06 17.57
CA GLU A 162 0.81 11.47 17.68
C GLU A 162 -0.19 12.40 16.99
N ALA A 163 -0.67 12.03 15.80
CA ALA A 163 -1.69 12.79 15.07
C ALA A 163 -3.08 12.72 15.74
N GLY A 164 -3.39 11.61 16.41
CA GLY A 164 -4.62 11.40 17.17
C GLY A 164 -4.58 11.83 18.64
N GLY A 165 -3.46 12.41 19.10
CA GLY A 165 -3.29 12.99 20.44
C GLY A 165 -4.21 14.20 20.70
N PRO A 166 -4.11 14.89 21.84
CA PRO A 166 -5.14 15.82 22.37
C PRO A 166 -5.33 17.16 21.59
N ALA A 167 -5.30 17.11 20.27
CA ALA A 167 -5.97 18.06 19.37
C ALA A 167 -7.38 17.58 18.97
N ALA A 168 -7.75 16.31 19.21
CA ALA A 168 -9.11 15.79 19.00
C ALA A 168 -10.10 16.09 20.16
N ALA A 169 -9.67 16.87 21.16
CA ALA A 169 -10.44 17.20 22.37
C ALA A 169 -10.61 18.72 22.59
N ALA A 170 -10.55 19.53 21.52
CA ALA A 170 -10.80 20.97 21.56
C ALA A 170 -11.96 21.38 20.64
#